data_AF-A0A7C5AVC8-F1
#
_entry.id   AF-A0A7C5AVC8-F1
#
_cell.length_a   1.000
_cell.length_b   1.000
_cell.length_c   1.000
_cell.angle_alpha   90.00
_cell.angle_beta   90.00
_cell.angle_gamma   90.00
#
_symmetry.space_group_name_H-M   'P 1'
#
loop_
_entity.id
_entity.type
_entity.pdbx_description
1 polymer ?
#
loop_
_entity_poly.entity_id
_entity_poly.type
_entity_poly.pdbx_seq_one_letter_code
_entity_poly.pdbx_strand_id
1 'polypeptide(L)'
;MRPRGHGVPLLLLAAPSAQAYVWLVSYNNLWQYGTTVSAYLASVVEFDTWCWYYSTYDCVEWYTASVYGVLMQDGGTVASGYDYQSYNYPAGVYLYSEIPCGAGHFYEADGYHQAMWHGDFSDGGADDQTWTFIYVQSTCPPPSIYSMYPAEAERGTSGSLTINGQYLSYATGINVSGAGVSMYVSAILSDNLIEAGYSVASEATPGP
;
A
#
# COMPACT_ATOMS: atom_id res chain seq x y z
N MET A 1 -3.79 -34.01 -35.58
CA MET A 1 -3.43 -35.04 -34.57
C MET A 1 -2.25 -34.50 -33.77
N ARG A 2 -2.41 -34.43 -32.43
CA ARG A 2 -1.50 -34.16 -31.28
C ARG A 2 -0.05 -33.64 -31.54
N PRO A 3 0.49 -32.73 -30.69
CA PRO A 3 0.55 -32.97 -29.24
C PRO A 3 0.16 -31.80 -28.34
N ARG A 4 -0.37 -32.18 -27.17
CA ARG A 4 -0.41 -31.37 -25.95
C ARG A 4 1.03 -31.16 -25.50
N GLY A 5 1.48 -29.91 -25.47
CA GLY A 5 2.69 -29.52 -24.76
C GLY A 5 2.41 -29.54 -23.27
N HIS A 6 3.11 -30.44 -22.57
CA HIS A 6 3.08 -30.61 -21.13
C HIS A 6 3.83 -29.45 -20.44
N GLY A 7 3.17 -28.79 -19.48
CA GLY A 7 3.78 -27.83 -18.56
C GLY A 7 3.79 -28.39 -17.14
N VAL A 8 4.91 -28.21 -16.44
CA VAL A 8 5.35 -28.92 -15.24
C VAL A 8 4.69 -28.35 -13.97
N PRO A 9 4.11 -29.16 -13.06
CA PRO A 9 3.67 -28.68 -11.75
C PRO A 9 4.88 -28.56 -10.81
N LEU A 10 5.04 -27.41 -10.17
CA LEU A 10 5.97 -27.25 -9.06
C LEU A 10 5.34 -27.83 -7.79
N LEU A 11 5.98 -28.85 -7.20
CA LEU A 11 5.59 -29.47 -5.94
C LEU A 11 6.46 -28.96 -4.78
N LEU A 12 5.76 -28.61 -3.69
CA LEU A 12 6.09 -28.56 -2.24
C LEU A 12 7.46 -28.07 -1.75
N LEU A 13 7.40 -27.36 -0.61
CA LEU A 13 8.05 -27.88 0.59
C LEU A 13 7.09 -27.80 1.79
N ALA A 14 6.75 -28.96 2.34
CA ALA A 14 6.41 -29.05 3.76
C ALA A 14 7.75 -29.26 4.50
N ALA A 15 8.02 -28.45 5.53
CA ALA A 15 9.19 -28.65 6.39
C ALA A 15 8.79 -29.42 7.67
N PRO A 16 9.57 -30.43 8.09
CA PRO A 16 9.35 -31.14 9.35
C PRO A 16 9.67 -30.25 10.56
N SER A 17 9.14 -30.61 11.73
CA SER A 17 9.33 -29.89 12.99
C SER A 17 10.78 -29.93 13.47
N ALA A 18 11.34 -28.77 13.83
CA ALA A 18 12.47 -28.65 14.75
C ALA A 18 12.36 -27.36 15.59
N GLN A 19 12.21 -27.58 16.90
CA GLN A 19 12.36 -26.62 18.02
C GLN A 19 13.81 -26.12 18.12
N ALA A 20 14.22 -25.05 18.81
CA ALA A 20 13.67 -23.77 19.24
C ALA A 20 14.86 -23.00 19.87
N TYR A 21 14.98 -21.70 19.66
CA TYR A 21 15.74 -20.74 20.48
C TYR A 21 14.93 -19.42 20.51
N VAL A 22 15.21 -18.45 21.40
CA VAL A 22 14.49 -17.16 21.53
C VAL A 22 15.50 -16.01 21.67
N TRP A 23 15.15 -14.78 21.26
CA TRP A 23 15.40 -14.09 19.97
C TRP A 23 15.27 -12.57 20.25
N LEU A 24 16.27 -11.75 19.89
CA LEU A 24 16.15 -10.28 19.82
C LEU A 24 15.21 -9.90 18.67
N VAL A 25 14.06 -9.23 18.84
CA VAL A 25 13.45 -8.59 17.67
C VAL A 25 12.49 -7.41 17.97
N SER A 26 12.93 -6.19 17.68
CA SER A 26 12.04 -5.10 17.23
C SER A 26 11.63 -5.40 15.79
N TYR A 27 10.35 -5.62 15.51
CA TYR A 27 9.91 -5.92 14.14
C TYR A 27 9.45 -4.64 13.46
N ASN A 28 10.09 -4.31 12.33
CA ASN A 28 9.50 -3.48 11.29
C ASN A 28 9.49 -4.30 10.01
N ASN A 29 8.35 -4.92 9.69
CA ASN A 29 8.21 -5.70 8.47
C ASN A 29 7.10 -5.12 7.60
N LEU A 30 7.46 -4.79 6.36
CA LEU A 30 6.48 -4.52 5.32
C LEU A 30 6.08 -5.79 4.58
N TRP A 31 4.78 -5.95 4.34
CA TRP A 31 4.21 -7.05 3.58
C TRP A 31 3.20 -6.53 2.57
N GLN A 32 3.11 -7.20 1.42
CA GLN A 32 2.06 -6.97 0.43
C GLN A 32 1.01 -8.09 0.53
N TYR A 33 -0.26 -7.70 0.66
CA TYR A 33 -1.40 -8.62 0.62
C TYR A 33 -2.44 -8.12 -0.38
N GLY A 34 -2.44 -8.70 -1.59
CA GLY A 34 -3.35 -8.27 -2.65
C GLY A 34 -3.11 -6.81 -3.04
N THR A 35 -4.13 -5.96 -2.85
CA THR A 35 -4.11 -4.52 -3.17
C THR A 35 -3.72 -3.63 -1.99
N THR A 36 -3.22 -4.21 -0.90
CA THR A 36 -2.79 -3.45 0.28
C THR A 36 -1.33 -3.71 0.63
N VAL A 37 -0.71 -2.68 1.20
CA VAL A 37 0.58 -2.76 1.89
C VAL A 37 0.34 -2.58 3.38
N SER A 38 0.95 -3.45 4.17
CA SER A 38 0.85 -3.44 5.62
C SER A 38 2.23 -3.36 6.25
N ALA A 39 2.35 -2.59 7.32
CA ALA A 39 3.52 -2.55 8.17
C ALA A 39 3.11 -2.90 9.61
N TYR A 40 3.89 -3.78 10.24
CA TYR A 40 3.73 -4.11 11.65
C TYR A 40 4.96 -3.65 12.40
N LEU A 41 4.73 -2.81 13.42
CA LEU A 41 5.74 -2.21 14.27
C LEU A 41 5.45 -2.62 15.72
N ALA A 42 6.39 -3.29 16.37
CA ALA A 42 6.23 -3.71 17.76
C ALA A 42 7.56 -3.59 18.51
N SER A 43 7.48 -3.14 19.76
CA SER A 43 8.62 -3.10 20.67
C SER A 43 8.56 -4.25 21.67
N VAL A 44 9.65 -5.00 21.73
CA VAL A 44 10.06 -5.74 22.93
C VAL A 44 11.52 -5.37 23.15
N VAL A 45 11.79 -4.51 24.13
CA VAL A 45 13.17 -4.13 24.49
C VAL A 45 13.65 -5.08 25.57
N GLU A 46 14.70 -5.84 25.28
CA GLU A 46 15.31 -6.75 26.25
C GLU A 46 16.23 -5.96 27.19
N PHE A 47 16.06 -6.19 28.50
CA PHE A 47 16.97 -5.71 29.53
C PHE A 47 17.85 -6.88 30.00
N ASP A 48 19.06 -6.56 30.44
CA ASP A 48 20.21 -7.44 30.65
C ASP A 48 19.91 -8.85 31.25
N THR A 49 20.79 -9.77 30.86
CA THR A 49 20.82 -11.25 30.94
C THR A 49 20.61 -11.92 32.32
N TRP A 50 20.25 -11.19 33.37
CA TRP A 50 20.15 -11.70 34.75
C TRP A 50 18.74 -11.98 35.26
N CYS A 51 17.68 -11.55 34.58
CA CYS A 51 16.30 -11.93 34.91
C CYS A 51 15.73 -12.85 33.83
N TRP A 52 15.87 -14.16 34.00
CA TRP A 52 15.21 -15.14 33.13
C TRP A 52 13.71 -15.13 33.38
N TYR A 53 12.93 -15.05 32.31
CA TYR A 53 11.46 -15.03 32.28
C TYR A 53 10.86 -16.43 32.57
N TYR A 54 11.26 -17.06 33.67
CA TYR A 54 10.55 -18.19 34.26
C TYR A 54 10.48 -18.03 35.78
N SER A 55 9.33 -17.53 36.23
CA SER A 55 8.73 -17.82 37.55
C SER A 55 9.46 -17.40 38.82
N THR A 56 9.95 -16.18 38.95
CA THR A 56 10.12 -15.57 40.28
C THR A 56 9.61 -14.13 40.28
N TYR A 57 8.70 -13.84 41.20
CA TYR A 57 8.03 -12.57 41.48
C TYR A 57 8.99 -11.41 41.89
N ASP A 58 10.30 -11.53 41.66
CA ASP A 58 11.33 -10.74 42.32
C ASP A 58 12.13 -9.78 41.40
N CYS A 59 11.80 -9.65 40.11
CA CYS A 59 12.24 -8.50 39.30
C CYS A 59 11.08 -7.49 39.24
N VAL A 60 10.83 -6.79 40.36
CA VAL A 60 9.75 -5.79 40.52
C VAL A 60 10.23 -4.47 39.92
N GLU A 61 10.36 -4.45 38.61
CA GLU A 61 10.69 -3.24 37.88
C GLU A 61 9.63 -3.05 36.81
N TRP A 62 8.87 -1.96 36.94
CA TRP A 62 7.84 -1.59 35.98
C TRP A 62 8.52 -0.81 34.87
N TYR A 63 8.43 -1.30 33.64
CA TYR A 63 8.78 -0.51 32.47
C TYR A 63 7.54 0.02 31.77
N THR A 64 7.72 1.13 31.07
CA THR A 64 6.78 1.64 30.07
C THR A 64 7.40 1.44 28.71
N ALA A 65 6.57 1.10 27.73
CA ALA A 65 6.97 0.92 26.34
C ALA A 65 6.09 1.79 25.45
N SER A 66 6.69 2.40 24.44
CA SER A 66 5.98 3.15 23.43
C SER A 66 6.53 2.83 22.04
N VAL A 67 5.62 2.83 21.08
CA VAL A 67 5.94 2.68 19.67
C VAL A 67 5.27 3.80 18.92
N TYR A 68 6.05 4.54 18.15
CA TYR A 68 5.55 5.45 17.14
C TYR A 68 5.93 4.91 15.76
N GLY A 69 4.96 4.92 14.85
CA GLY A 69 5.13 4.38 13.52
C GLY A 69 4.59 5.29 12.44
N VAL A 70 5.29 5.36 11.32
CA VAL A 70 4.85 6.03 10.10
C VAL A 70 5.03 5.06 8.93
N LEU A 71 4.00 4.97 8.08
CA LEU A 71 4.08 4.37 6.76
C LEU A 71 4.04 5.52 5.74
N MET A 72 5.09 5.61 4.95
CA MET A 72 5.24 6.56 3.87
C MET A 72 5.08 5.85 2.52
N GLN A 73 4.53 6.60 1.56
CA GLN A 73 4.42 6.25 0.16
C GLN A 73 4.97 7.40 -0.68
N ASP A 74 5.97 7.12 -1.50
CA ASP A 74 6.63 8.10 -2.39
C ASP A 74 7.03 9.39 -1.66
N GLY A 75 7.50 9.26 -0.41
CA GLY A 75 7.91 10.36 0.47
C GLY A 75 6.77 11.09 1.20
N GLY A 76 5.51 10.68 1.02
CA GLY A 76 4.36 11.21 1.74
C GLY A 76 3.82 10.24 2.80
N THR A 77 3.48 10.73 4.00
CA THR A 77 2.83 9.91 5.03
C THR A 77 1.43 9.46 4.60
N VAL A 78 1.18 8.16 4.58
CA VAL A 78 -0.13 7.56 4.26
C VAL A 78 -0.80 6.91 5.47
N ALA A 79 -0.03 6.48 6.46
CA ALA A 79 -0.56 6.07 7.75
C ALA A 79 0.44 6.39 8.86
N SER A 80 -0.07 6.64 10.05
CA SER A 80 0.75 6.79 11.25
C SER A 80 -0.02 6.32 12.46
N GLY A 81 0.70 5.91 13.49
CA GLY A 81 0.07 5.55 14.75
C GLY A 81 1.06 5.53 15.89
N TYR A 82 0.49 5.44 17.09
CA TYR A 82 1.21 5.46 18.33
C TYR A 82 0.53 4.50 19.29
N ASP A 83 1.31 3.70 19.99
CA ASP A 83 0.85 2.89 21.11
C ASP A 83 1.76 3.11 22.31
N TYR A 84 1.16 3.11 23.50
CA TYR A 84 1.84 3.31 24.77
C TYR A 84 1.28 2.33 25.80
N GLN A 85 2.17 1.56 26.40
CA GLN A 85 1.83 0.55 27.38
C GLN A 85 2.69 0.73 28.64
N SER A 86 2.12 0.41 29.79
CA SER A 86 2.77 0.52 31.11
C SER A 86 2.67 -0.82 31.83
N TYR A 87 3.45 -1.05 32.88
CA TYR A 87 3.38 -2.27 33.70
C TYR A 87 3.72 -3.54 32.92
N ASN A 88 4.82 -3.50 32.17
CA ASN A 88 5.40 -4.67 31.51
C ASN A 88 4.53 -5.27 30.38
N TYR A 89 3.67 -4.45 29.77
CA TYR A 89 2.95 -4.82 28.56
C TYR A 89 3.71 -4.34 27.31
N PRO A 90 3.80 -5.16 26.24
CA PRO A 90 4.38 -4.75 24.97
C PRO A 90 3.46 -3.78 24.24
N ALA A 91 4.04 -2.78 23.57
CA ALA A 91 3.33 -1.85 22.68
C ALA A 91 3.53 -2.25 21.21
N GLY A 92 2.52 -1.96 20.38
CA GLY A 92 2.60 -2.19 18.95
C GLY A 92 1.57 -1.43 18.13
N VAL A 93 1.91 -1.15 16.87
CA VAL A 93 1.05 -0.48 15.92
C VAL A 93 1.01 -1.24 14.60
N TYR A 94 -0.19 -1.35 14.04
CA TYR A 94 -0.41 -1.87 12.69
C TYR A 94 -0.81 -0.72 11.78
N LEU A 95 -0.04 -0.55 10.71
CA LEU A 95 -0.26 0.49 9.71
C LEU A 95 -0.58 -0.18 8.38
N TYR A 96 -1.45 0.45 7.59
CA TYR A 96 -1.76 -0.04 6.26
C TYR A 96 -2.10 1.10 5.32
N SER A 97 -1.91 0.87 4.04
CA SER A 97 -2.40 1.72 2.97
C SER A 97 -2.88 0.87 1.79
N GLU A 98 -3.89 1.37 1.08
CA GLU A 98 -4.25 0.83 -0.23
C GLU A 98 -3.16 1.20 -1.23
N ILE A 99 -2.85 0.28 -2.14
CA ILE A 99 -1.88 0.52 -3.20
C ILE A 99 -2.61 1.25 -4.32
N PRO A 100 -2.28 2.51 -4.61
CA PRO A 100 -2.89 3.17 -5.75
C PRO A 100 -2.61 2.37 -7.01
N CYS A 101 -3.60 2.34 -7.88
CA CYS A 101 -3.37 1.88 -9.23
C CYS A 101 -2.41 2.87 -9.91
N GLY A 102 -1.48 2.38 -10.72
CA GLY A 102 -0.52 3.24 -11.43
C GLY A 102 0.91 2.72 -11.30
N ALA A 103 1.86 3.59 -11.65
CA ALA A 103 3.30 3.31 -11.61
C ALA A 103 3.76 2.64 -10.30
N GLY A 104 4.92 1.97 -10.32
CA GLY A 104 5.40 1.34 -9.09
C GLY A 104 5.70 2.38 -8.01
N HIS A 105 5.16 2.14 -6.83
CA HIS A 105 5.21 3.00 -5.67
C HIS A 105 6.29 2.51 -4.70
N PHE A 106 6.99 3.45 -4.09
CA PHE A 106 7.94 3.15 -3.03
C PHE A 106 7.27 3.31 -1.68
N TYR A 107 7.33 2.26 -0.85
CA TYR A 107 6.84 2.30 0.51
C TYR A 107 8.00 2.16 1.49
N GLU A 108 7.90 2.95 2.55
CA GLU A 108 8.87 3.04 3.63
C GLU A 108 8.10 3.03 4.94
N ALA A 109 8.49 2.16 5.88
CA ALA A 109 8.01 2.26 7.25
C ALA A 109 9.15 2.68 8.15
N ASP A 110 8.87 3.70 8.96
CA ASP A 110 9.74 4.22 9.99
C ASP A 110 9.12 3.92 11.35
N GLY A 111 9.90 3.34 12.24
CA GLY A 111 9.50 3.05 13.61
C GLY A 111 10.45 3.68 14.61
N TYR A 112 9.92 4.46 15.55
CA TYR A 112 10.62 4.88 16.76
C TYR A 112 10.07 4.11 17.94
N HIS A 113 10.95 3.41 18.66
CA HIS A 113 10.61 2.59 19.81
C HIS A 113 11.30 3.16 21.03
N GLN A 114 10.58 3.23 22.14
CA GLN A 114 11.14 3.70 23.41
C GLN A 114 10.66 2.83 24.55
N ALA A 115 11.58 2.44 25.42
CA ALA A 115 11.27 1.82 26.69
C ALA A 115 11.91 2.62 27.83
N MET A 116 11.14 2.92 28.88
CA MET A 116 11.63 3.63 30.06
C MET A 116 11.47 2.77 31.31
N TRP A 117 12.53 2.68 32.09
CA TRP A 117 12.51 2.02 33.38
C TRP A 117 12.01 2.95 34.48
N HIS A 118 11.18 2.45 35.40
CA HIS A 118 10.74 3.20 36.57
C HIS A 118 11.21 2.50 37.85
N GLY A 119 12.24 3.05 38.51
CA GLY A 119 12.69 2.62 39.83
C GLY A 119 13.58 3.64 40.55
N ASP A 120 13.95 3.35 41.80
CA ASP A 120 14.57 4.29 42.76
C ASP A 120 16.00 4.77 42.39
N PHE A 121 16.60 4.24 41.32
CA PHE A 121 17.98 4.55 40.93
C PHE A 121 18.07 4.95 39.46
N SER A 122 17.88 6.24 39.18
CA SER A 122 18.09 6.93 37.89
C SER A 122 17.28 6.41 36.69
N ASP A 123 16.47 7.30 36.12
CA ASP A 123 15.67 7.08 34.91
C ASP A 123 16.57 6.70 33.72
N GLY A 124 16.79 5.40 33.52
CA GLY A 124 17.41 4.83 32.33
C GLY A 124 16.34 4.47 31.29
N GLY A 125 16.54 4.89 30.05
CA GLY A 125 15.68 4.52 28.92
C GLY A 125 16.50 3.93 27.78
N ALA A 126 15.86 3.08 26.97
CA ALA A 126 16.41 2.58 25.72
C ALA A 126 15.52 3.05 24.56
N ASP A 127 16.15 3.55 23.52
CA ASP A 127 15.52 3.97 22.27
C ASP A 127 16.13 3.23 21.09
N ASP A 128 15.30 2.92 20.09
CA ASP A 128 15.75 2.32 18.83
C ASP A 128 14.93 2.85 17.65
N GLN A 129 15.58 2.98 16.49
CA GLN A 129 14.99 3.43 15.24
C GLN A 129 15.18 2.38 14.15
N THR A 130 14.10 2.01 13.48
CA THR A 130 14.12 0.99 12.42
C THR A 130 13.40 1.45 11.16
N TRP A 131 13.99 1.10 10.02
CA TRP A 131 13.57 1.55 8.70
C TRP A 131 13.49 0.34 7.77
N THR A 132 12.36 0.17 7.09
CA THR A 132 12.14 -0.93 6.13
C THR A 132 11.51 -0.39 4.85
N PHE A 133 11.99 -0.90 3.71
CA PHE A 133 11.60 -0.42 2.39
C PHE A 133 11.08 -1.56 1.51
N ILE A 134 10.07 -1.27 0.69
CA ILE A 134 9.64 -2.14 -0.40
C ILE A 134 9.25 -1.30 -1.63
N TYR A 135 9.57 -1.81 -2.81
CA TYR A 135 9.03 -1.29 -4.05
C TYR A 135 7.87 -2.17 -4.51
N VAL A 136 6.70 -1.57 -4.73
CA VAL A 136 5.52 -2.30 -5.17
C VAL A 136 5.08 -1.82 -6.54
N GLN A 137 5.06 -2.74 -7.49
CA GLN A 137 4.48 -2.51 -8.81
C GLN A 137 3.04 -3.00 -8.84
N SER A 138 2.09 -2.09 -9.04
CA SER A 138 0.68 -2.41 -9.27
C SER A 138 0.34 -2.22 -10.75
N THR A 139 -0.64 -2.97 -11.24
CA THR A 139 -1.23 -2.74 -12.57
C THR A 139 -2.67 -2.31 -12.40
N CYS A 140 -3.07 -1.21 -13.03
CA CYS A 140 -4.45 -0.78 -13.00
C CYS A 140 -5.36 -1.83 -13.65
N PRO A 141 -6.59 -2.02 -13.12
CA PRO A 141 -7.65 -2.62 -13.91
C PRO A 141 -7.83 -1.83 -15.22
N PRO A 142 -8.26 -2.49 -16.33
CA PRO A 142 -8.54 -1.78 -17.56
C PRO A 142 -9.65 -0.72 -17.33
N PRO A 143 -9.54 0.47 -17.94
CA PRO A 143 -10.55 1.52 -17.79
C PRO A 143 -11.91 1.04 -18.28
N SER A 144 -12.96 1.46 -17.58
CA SER A 144 -14.35 1.21 -17.98
C SER A 144 -15.10 2.52 -18.14
N ILE A 145 -15.86 2.65 -19.22
CA ILE A 145 -16.69 3.83 -19.51
C ILE A 145 -18.15 3.47 -19.22
N TYR A 146 -18.84 4.34 -18.48
CA TYR A 146 -20.26 4.18 -18.15
C TYR A 146 -21.15 5.07 -18.99
N SER A 147 -20.73 6.32 -19.21
CA SER A 147 -21.50 7.29 -19.98
C SER A 147 -20.63 8.41 -20.53
N MET A 148 -21.18 9.13 -21.50
CA MET A 148 -20.59 10.35 -22.04
C MET A 148 -21.68 11.38 -22.35
N TYR A 149 -21.37 12.67 -22.24
CA TYR A 149 -22.30 13.76 -22.57
C TYR A 149 -21.59 14.99 -23.14
N PRO A 150 -22.04 15.54 -24.29
CA PRO A 150 -23.05 14.96 -25.18
C PRO A 150 -22.58 13.62 -25.77
N ALA A 151 -23.52 12.71 -26.05
CA ALA A 151 -23.24 11.42 -26.68
C ALA A 151 -23.31 11.48 -28.22
N GLU A 152 -23.72 12.62 -28.77
CA GLU A 152 -23.93 12.84 -30.19
C GLU A 152 -23.39 14.22 -30.59
N ALA A 153 -22.93 14.35 -31.83
CA ALA A 153 -22.46 15.60 -32.40
C ALA A 153 -22.76 15.67 -33.90
N GLU A 154 -22.97 16.89 -34.42
CA GLU A 154 -23.22 17.11 -35.83
C GLU A 154 -21.94 16.98 -36.66
N ARG A 155 -22.09 16.60 -37.93
CA ARG A 155 -20.97 16.53 -38.87
C ARG A 155 -20.38 17.92 -39.12
N GLY A 156 -19.05 17.99 -39.27
CA GLY A 156 -18.34 19.25 -39.48
C GLY A 156 -18.18 20.09 -38.21
N THR A 157 -18.44 19.53 -37.02
CA THR A 157 -18.34 20.26 -35.76
C THR A 157 -17.20 19.76 -34.87
N SER A 158 -16.84 20.58 -33.90
CA SER A 158 -15.90 20.25 -32.83
C SER A 158 -16.41 20.81 -31.52
N GLY A 159 -16.12 20.13 -30.42
CA GLY A 159 -16.54 20.58 -29.10
C GLY A 159 -15.87 19.79 -27.98
N SER A 160 -16.41 19.95 -26.78
CA SER A 160 -16.04 19.17 -25.61
C SER A 160 -17.19 18.28 -25.17
N LEU A 161 -16.83 17.20 -24.48
CA LEU A 161 -17.76 16.31 -23.80
C LEU A 161 -17.13 15.78 -22.53
N THR A 162 -17.97 15.25 -21.66
CA THR A 162 -17.58 14.65 -20.40
C THR A 162 -17.73 13.13 -20.49
N ILE A 163 -16.75 12.37 -20.01
CA ILE A 163 -16.77 10.90 -19.94
C ILE A 163 -16.78 10.50 -18.47
N ASN A 164 -17.75 9.69 -18.06
CA ASN A 164 -17.82 9.07 -16.74
C ASN A 164 -17.42 7.59 -16.81
N GLY A 165 -16.69 7.11 -15.81
CA GLY A 165 -16.18 5.74 -15.77
C GLY A 165 -15.50 5.36 -14.46
N GLN A 166 -14.58 4.40 -14.54
CA GLN A 166 -13.63 4.01 -13.48
C GLN A 166 -12.24 3.77 -14.08
N TYR A 167 -11.21 3.99 -13.25
CA TYR A 167 -9.81 3.82 -13.62
C TYR A 167 -9.38 4.75 -14.77
N LEU A 168 -9.94 5.95 -14.81
CA LEU A 168 -9.71 6.94 -15.87
C LEU A 168 -8.47 7.81 -15.62
N SER A 169 -7.88 7.76 -14.41
CA SER A 169 -6.74 8.62 -14.02
C SER A 169 -5.50 8.48 -14.91
N TYR A 170 -5.39 7.38 -15.64
CA TYR A 170 -4.23 7.04 -16.47
C TYR A 170 -4.56 6.96 -17.96
N ALA A 171 -5.72 7.49 -18.38
CA ALA A 171 -6.09 7.52 -19.79
C ALA A 171 -5.12 8.40 -20.59
N THR A 172 -4.43 7.82 -21.56
CA THR A 172 -3.49 8.52 -22.45
C THR A 172 -4.09 8.87 -23.81
N GLY A 173 -5.29 8.37 -24.11
CA GLY A 173 -5.97 8.62 -25.37
C GLY A 173 -7.37 8.02 -25.40
N ILE A 174 -8.14 8.40 -26.41
CA ILE A 174 -9.49 7.91 -26.65
C ILE A 174 -9.54 7.39 -28.09
N ASN A 175 -9.90 6.11 -28.24
CA ASN A 175 -10.09 5.50 -29.55
C ASN A 175 -11.58 5.37 -29.82
N VAL A 176 -12.02 5.89 -30.98
CA VAL A 176 -13.41 5.82 -31.43
C VAL A 176 -13.51 4.94 -32.67
N SER A 177 -14.62 4.21 -32.80
CA SER A 177 -14.88 3.33 -33.95
C SER A 177 -15.48 4.08 -35.16
N GLY A 178 -15.96 5.31 -34.97
CA GLY A 178 -16.58 6.13 -36.02
C GLY A 178 -15.57 6.69 -37.02
N ALA A 179 -15.68 6.29 -38.29
CA ALA A 179 -14.85 6.84 -39.36
C ALA A 179 -15.11 8.36 -39.53
N GLY A 180 -14.05 9.15 -39.46
CA GLY A 180 -14.13 10.62 -39.52
C GLY A 180 -14.39 11.31 -38.18
N VAL A 181 -14.36 10.56 -37.06
CA VAL A 181 -14.43 11.11 -35.69
C VAL A 181 -13.06 10.97 -35.04
N SER A 182 -12.61 12.02 -34.37
CA SER A 182 -11.41 11.99 -33.52
C SER A 182 -11.73 12.52 -32.13
N MET A 183 -11.15 11.91 -31.10
CA MET A 183 -11.27 12.34 -29.72
C MET A 183 -9.91 12.36 -29.04
N TYR A 184 -9.77 13.22 -28.03
CA TYR A 184 -8.58 13.29 -27.19
C TYR A 184 -8.95 13.65 -25.76
N VAL A 185 -8.10 13.25 -24.81
CA VAL A 185 -8.22 13.64 -23.40
C VAL A 185 -7.81 15.10 -23.28
N SER A 186 -8.75 15.98 -22.92
CA SER A 186 -8.47 17.40 -22.67
C SER A 186 -8.00 17.63 -21.23
N ALA A 187 -8.68 17.00 -20.28
CA ALA A 187 -8.32 17.04 -18.86
C ALA A 187 -8.80 15.78 -18.13
N ILE A 188 -8.01 15.32 -17.15
CA ILE A 188 -8.41 14.28 -16.20
C ILE A 188 -8.86 15.02 -14.93
N LEU A 189 -10.16 14.97 -14.64
CA LEU A 189 -10.75 15.69 -13.51
C LEU A 189 -10.75 14.82 -12.24
N SER A 190 -10.93 13.51 -12.39
CA SER A 190 -10.81 12.50 -11.33
C SER A 190 -10.65 11.09 -11.93
N ASP A 191 -10.53 10.06 -11.09
CA ASP A 191 -10.49 8.67 -11.55
C ASP A 191 -11.78 8.21 -12.25
N ASN A 192 -12.85 8.98 -12.10
CA ASN A 192 -14.17 8.64 -12.63
C ASN A 192 -14.64 9.64 -13.68
N LEU A 193 -13.85 10.68 -13.98
CA LEU A 193 -14.30 11.80 -14.80
C LEU A 193 -13.17 12.38 -15.68
N ILE A 194 -13.40 12.37 -16.98
CA ILE A 194 -12.55 13.00 -17.98
C ILE A 194 -13.34 14.08 -18.72
N GLU A 195 -12.70 15.20 -19.00
CA GLU A 195 -13.11 16.12 -20.06
C GLU A 195 -12.35 15.76 -21.35
N ALA A 196 -13.09 15.53 -22.43
CA ALA A 196 -12.56 15.14 -23.73
C ALA A 196 -12.93 16.17 -24.79
N GLY A 197 -12.02 16.39 -25.74
CA GLY A 197 -12.30 17.13 -26.96
C GLY A 197 -12.66 16.19 -28.10
N TYR A 198 -13.53 16.64 -29.00
CA TYR A 198 -13.91 15.89 -30.19
C TYR A 198 -13.89 16.76 -31.45
N SER A 199 -13.70 16.11 -32.59
CA SER A 199 -13.93 16.67 -33.92
C SER A 199 -14.61 15.63 -34.81
N VAL A 200 -15.64 16.06 -35.54
CA VAL A 200 -16.40 15.26 -36.50
C VAL A 200 -16.22 15.87 -37.89
N ALA A 201 -15.63 15.12 -38.81
CA ALA A 201 -15.48 15.57 -40.21
C ALA A 201 -16.84 15.78 -40.90
N SER A 202 -16.90 16.64 -41.92
CA SER A 202 -18.10 16.82 -42.75
C SER A 202 -18.55 15.52 -43.42
N GLU A 203 -17.58 14.69 -43.80
CA GLU A 203 -17.77 13.40 -44.48
C GLU A 203 -17.88 12.21 -43.49
N ALA A 204 -17.97 12.46 -42.18
CA ALA A 204 -18.12 11.38 -41.21
C ALA A 204 -19.39 10.56 -41.50
N THR A 205 -19.29 9.24 -41.34
CA THR A 205 -20.44 8.35 -41.56
C THR A 205 -21.30 8.33 -40.30
N PRO A 206 -22.62 8.58 -40.38
CA PRO A 206 -23.50 8.42 -39.23
C PRO A 206 -23.38 7.01 -38.65
N GLY A 207 -23.19 6.93 -37.33
CA GLY A 207 -23.06 5.67 -36.59
C GLY A 207 -23.79 5.76 -35.25
N PRO A 208 -23.99 4.62 -34.58
CA PRO A 208 -24.59 4.54 -33.25
C PRO A 208 -23.72 5.19 -32.17
#